data_AF-A0A4Y8Q741-F1
#
_entry.id   AF-A0A4Y8Q741-F1
#
_cell.length_a   1.000
_cell.length_b   1.000
_cell.length_c   1.000
_cell.angle_alpha   90.00
_cell.angle_beta   90.00
_cell.angle_gamma   90.00
#
_symmetry.space_group_name_H-M   'P 1'
#
loop_
_entity.id
_entity.type
_entity.pdbx_description
1 polymer ?
#
loop_
_entity_poly.entity_id
_entity_poly.type
_entity_poly.pdbx_seq_one_letter_code
_entity_poly.pdbx_strand_id
1 'polypeptide(L)'
;MNETDDAFDLITLVMVLAVFTPIMVYCAIPFFKGDVGGFDVQIEKTALNTESEIVPVAPERTVADLLMMMVVADAYTPQPRQLRLDFSGKQMSVALDENFLSDKGSALQTAKSLLPANLNACSRLQLFVGPSGMRFWNADLKPKPASPEEDQKCDYLAG
;
A
#
# COMPACT_ATOMS: atom_id res chain seq x y z
N MET A 1 24.25 -42.23 60.65
CA MET A 1 23.77 -40.86 60.95
C MET A 1 23.83 -39.93 59.73
N ASN A 2 24.00 -40.47 58.50
CA ASN A 2 23.89 -39.71 57.24
C ASN A 2 22.57 -39.94 56.51
N GLU A 3 21.97 -41.15 56.61
CA GLU A 3 20.77 -41.48 55.82
C GLU A 3 19.54 -40.63 56.17
N THR A 4 19.42 -40.20 57.42
CA THR A 4 18.31 -39.33 57.85
C THR A 4 18.48 -37.90 57.36
N ASP A 5 19.73 -37.46 57.18
CA ASP A 5 20.06 -36.14 56.65
C ASP A 5 19.81 -36.10 55.13
N ASP A 6 20.26 -37.13 54.42
CA ASP A 6 20.00 -37.30 52.97
C ASP A 6 18.50 -37.37 52.65
N ALA A 7 17.71 -38.05 53.50
CA ALA A 7 16.26 -38.12 53.33
C ALA A 7 15.59 -36.76 53.56
N PHE A 8 16.09 -35.96 54.51
CA PHE A 8 15.55 -34.64 54.80
C PHE A 8 15.89 -33.63 53.68
N ASP A 9 17.10 -33.69 53.14
CA ASP A 9 17.52 -32.90 51.99
C ASP A 9 16.69 -33.21 50.74
N LEU A 10 16.41 -34.50 50.49
CA LEU A 10 15.57 -34.92 49.37
C LEU A 10 14.13 -34.39 49.50
N ILE A 11 13.54 -34.45 50.70
CA ILE A 11 12.19 -33.92 50.94
C ILE A 11 12.17 -32.39 50.78
N THR A 12 13.19 -31.71 51.28
CA THR A 12 13.32 -30.25 51.17
C THR A 12 13.47 -29.84 49.71
N LEU A 13 14.29 -30.54 48.93
CA LEU A 13 14.46 -30.32 47.51
C LEU A 13 13.15 -30.51 46.73
N VAL A 14 12.38 -31.55 47.05
CA VAL A 14 11.06 -31.78 46.42
C VAL A 14 10.08 -30.66 46.74
N MET A 15 10.03 -30.17 47.99
CA MET A 15 9.18 -29.03 48.35
C MET A 15 9.58 -27.74 47.64
N VAL A 16 10.88 -27.45 47.55
CA VAL A 16 11.40 -26.29 46.82
C VAL A 16 11.02 -26.38 45.34
N LEU A 17 11.25 -27.53 44.70
CA LEU A 17 10.85 -27.76 43.30
C LEU A 17 9.33 -27.59 43.11
N ALA A 18 8.50 -28.09 44.02
CA ALA A 18 7.05 -27.95 43.91
C ALA A 18 6.57 -26.48 43.92
N VAL A 19 7.28 -25.60 44.63
CA VAL A 19 6.96 -24.15 44.68
C VAL A 19 7.57 -23.40 43.50
N PHE A 20 8.83 -23.68 43.14
CA PHE A 20 9.52 -22.93 42.09
C PHE A 20 9.13 -23.36 40.67
N THR A 21 8.72 -24.60 40.46
CA THR A 21 8.28 -25.09 39.13
C THR A 21 7.09 -24.30 38.56
N PRO A 22 5.98 -24.07 39.28
CA PRO A 22 4.86 -23.28 38.74
C PRO A 22 5.25 -21.82 38.49
N ILE A 23 6.13 -21.24 39.32
CA ILE A 23 6.66 -19.89 39.12
C ILE A 23 7.51 -19.83 37.85
N MET A 24 8.41 -20.80 37.64
CA MET A 24 9.23 -20.91 36.44
C MET A 24 8.37 -21.06 35.18
N VAL A 25 7.33 -21.91 35.21
CA VAL A 25 6.41 -22.09 34.08
C VAL A 25 5.64 -20.79 33.82
N TYR A 26 5.12 -20.13 34.86
CA TYR A 26 4.42 -18.86 34.72
C TYR A 26 5.30 -17.77 34.10
N CYS A 27 6.56 -17.66 34.53
CA CYS A 27 7.53 -16.73 33.96
C CYS A 27 8.01 -17.13 32.55
N ALA A 28 7.94 -18.41 32.16
CA ALA A 28 8.33 -18.90 30.84
C ALA A 28 7.22 -18.76 29.78
N ILE A 29 5.94 -18.76 30.17
CA ILE A 29 4.80 -18.54 29.25
C ILE A 29 4.97 -17.30 28.35
N PRO A 30 5.32 -16.10 28.85
CA PRO A 30 5.52 -14.94 27.98
C PRO A 30 6.70 -15.12 27.00
N PHE A 31 7.75 -15.88 27.36
CA PHE A 31 8.84 -16.23 26.44
C PHE A 31 8.35 -17.09 25.27
N PHE A 32 7.51 -18.09 25.53
CA PHE A 32 6.94 -18.93 24.47
C PHE A 32 5.85 -18.23 23.64
N LYS A 33 5.18 -17.23 24.22
CA LYS A 33 4.21 -16.39 23.51
C LYS A 33 4.84 -15.25 22.70
N GLY A 34 6.15 -15.05 22.78
CA GLY A 34 6.85 -13.96 22.08
C GLY A 34 6.65 -12.58 22.71
N ASP A 35 6.08 -12.50 23.91
CA ASP A 35 5.73 -11.25 24.60
C ASP A 35 6.94 -10.57 25.28
N VAL A 36 8.13 -11.18 25.24
CA VAL A 36 9.35 -10.66 25.88
C VAL A 36 10.47 -10.48 24.85
N GLY A 37 10.43 -9.34 24.16
CA GLY A 37 11.64 -8.70 23.64
C GLY A 37 12.27 -9.32 22.40
N GLY A 38 11.48 -9.89 21.49
CA GLY A 38 11.85 -9.91 20.08
C GLY A 38 11.74 -8.49 19.51
N PHE A 39 12.52 -8.17 18.48
CA PHE A 39 12.41 -6.89 17.75
C PHE A 39 11.00 -6.55 17.20
N ASP A 40 10.00 -7.42 17.41
CA ASP A 40 8.57 -7.24 17.09
C ASP A 40 7.76 -6.52 18.19
N VAL A 41 8.15 -6.55 19.47
CA VAL A 41 7.25 -6.07 20.56
C VAL A 41 7.31 -4.54 20.77
N GLN A 42 8.21 -3.82 20.08
CA GLN A 42 8.26 -2.35 20.15
C GLN A 42 7.40 -1.64 19.09
N ILE A 43 6.74 -2.36 18.17
CA ILE A 43 5.87 -1.70 17.18
C ILE A 43 4.38 -1.76 17.58
N GLU A 44 3.93 -2.78 18.31
CA GLU A 44 2.47 -3.01 18.42
C GLU A 44 1.76 -2.52 19.71
N LYS A 45 2.44 -2.10 20.79
CA LYS A 45 1.74 -1.82 22.07
C LYS A 45 2.12 -0.55 22.84
N THR A 46 2.71 0.45 22.19
CA THR A 46 2.78 1.82 22.71
C THR A 46 2.10 2.87 21.80
N ALA A 47 1.25 2.45 20.87
CA ALA A 47 0.31 3.37 20.22
C ALA A 47 -0.93 3.54 21.10
N LEU A 48 -0.74 4.24 22.22
CA LEU A 48 -1.80 4.66 23.12
C LEU A 48 -2.62 5.75 22.40
N ASN A 49 -3.66 5.37 21.64
CA ASN A 49 -4.72 6.26 21.14
C ASN A 49 -4.27 7.66 20.66
N THR A 50 -3.15 7.77 19.95
CA THR A 50 -2.93 8.93 19.10
C THR A 50 -3.70 8.67 17.83
N GLU A 51 -4.78 9.44 17.67
CA GLU A 51 -5.44 9.72 16.39
C GLU A 51 -4.40 10.13 15.34
N SER A 52 -3.74 9.15 14.74
CA SER A 52 -3.07 9.26 13.45
C SER A 52 -2.49 7.89 13.10
N GLU A 53 -3.36 6.90 12.92
CA GLU A 53 -3.08 5.99 11.80
C GLU A 53 -2.96 6.94 10.60
N ILE A 54 -1.75 7.11 10.06
CA ILE A 54 -1.57 7.82 8.81
C ILE A 54 -2.25 6.91 7.79
N VAL A 55 -3.57 7.03 7.68
CA VAL A 55 -4.31 6.46 6.58
C VAL A 55 -3.66 7.10 5.36
N PRO A 56 -2.96 6.32 4.52
CA PRO A 56 -2.29 6.88 3.37
C PRO A 56 -3.38 7.51 2.50
N VAL A 57 -3.45 8.84 2.51
CA VAL A 57 -4.32 9.58 1.60
C VAL A 57 -3.80 9.27 0.21
N ALA A 58 -4.66 8.66 -0.61
CA ALA A 58 -4.28 8.37 -1.98
C ALA A 58 -3.89 9.70 -2.65
N PRO A 59 -2.72 9.79 -3.29
CA PRO A 59 -2.33 11.03 -3.94
C PRO A 59 -3.35 11.36 -5.03
N GLU A 60 -3.92 12.57 -4.98
CA GLU A 60 -4.74 13.10 -6.06
C GLU A 60 -3.91 13.11 -7.35
N ARG A 61 -4.32 12.33 -8.34
CA ARG A 61 -3.66 12.32 -9.65
C ARG A 61 -4.40 13.26 -10.57
N THR A 62 -3.70 14.25 -11.10
CA THR A 62 -4.26 15.24 -12.03
C THR A 62 -4.02 14.84 -13.49
N VAL A 63 -4.70 15.53 -14.40
CA VAL A 63 -4.43 15.44 -15.84
C VAL A 63 -2.98 15.80 -16.17
N ALA A 64 -2.39 16.75 -15.44
CA ALA A 64 -0.99 17.12 -15.62
C ALA A 64 -0.04 15.94 -15.30
N ASP A 65 -0.36 15.13 -14.30
CA ASP A 65 0.45 13.96 -13.93
C ASP A 65 0.40 12.86 -15.01
N LEU A 66 -0.73 12.70 -15.70
CA LEU A 66 -0.84 11.80 -16.86
C LEU A 66 0.00 12.27 -18.04
N LEU A 67 0.00 13.58 -18.32
CA LEU A 67 0.89 14.17 -19.33
C LEU A 67 2.35 13.97 -18.95
N MET A 68 2.69 14.17 -17.67
CA MET A 68 4.03 13.93 -17.17
C MET A 68 4.45 12.46 -17.32
N MET A 69 3.54 11.51 -17.06
CA MET A 69 3.80 10.08 -17.30
C MET A 69 4.14 9.80 -18.77
N MET A 70 3.42 10.41 -19.72
CA MET A 70 3.74 10.29 -21.16
C MET A 70 5.06 10.98 -21.54
N VAL A 71 5.41 12.09 -20.88
CA VAL A 71 6.68 12.80 -21.07
C VAL A 71 7.86 11.99 -20.55
N VAL A 72 7.69 11.26 -19.45
CA VAL A 72 8.76 10.43 -18.87
C VAL A 72 8.85 9.06 -19.54
N ALA A 73 7.78 8.57 -20.18
CA ALA A 73 7.78 7.28 -20.88
C ALA A 73 8.90 7.17 -21.92
N ASP A 74 9.57 6.03 -21.93
CA ASP A 74 10.74 5.70 -22.75
C ASP A 74 10.67 4.27 -23.30
N ALA A 75 11.70 3.86 -24.05
CA ALA A 75 11.79 2.52 -24.62
C ALA A 75 11.86 1.39 -23.57
N TYR A 76 12.26 1.71 -22.33
CA TYR A 76 12.43 0.76 -21.23
C TYR A 76 11.25 0.77 -20.25
N THR A 77 10.19 1.52 -20.55
CA THR A 77 9.03 1.62 -19.68
C THR A 77 8.40 0.23 -19.52
N PRO A 78 8.16 -0.22 -18.27
CA PRO A 78 7.58 -1.53 -17.99
C PRO A 78 6.18 -1.63 -18.58
N GLN A 79 5.74 -2.85 -18.87
CA GLN A 79 4.36 -3.07 -19.29
C GLN A 79 3.38 -2.61 -18.20
N PRO A 80 2.22 -2.04 -18.56
CA PRO A 80 1.72 -1.89 -19.93
C PRO A 80 2.20 -0.65 -20.68
N ARG A 81 2.49 -0.82 -21.98
CA ARG A 81 2.89 0.23 -22.92
C ARG A 81 1.69 0.87 -23.65
N GLN A 82 0.55 0.93 -22.99
CA GLN A 82 -0.65 1.53 -23.57
C GLN A 82 -1.39 2.31 -22.49
N LEU A 83 -1.67 3.57 -22.78
CA LEU A 83 -2.47 4.46 -21.95
C LEU A 83 -3.82 4.68 -22.63
N ARG A 84 -4.90 4.37 -21.95
CA ARG A 84 -6.26 4.70 -22.35
C ARG A 84 -6.73 5.89 -21.53
N LEU A 85 -7.16 6.94 -22.22
CA LEU A 85 -7.77 8.12 -21.64
C LEU A 85 -9.27 8.02 -21.91
N ASP A 86 -10.08 7.98 -20.86
CA ASP A 86 -11.54 8.08 -20.98
C ASP A 86 -11.98 9.41 -20.42
N PHE A 87 -12.52 10.27 -21.29
CA PHE A 87 -13.09 11.55 -20.88
C PHE A 87 -14.46 11.74 -21.54
N SER A 88 -15.49 11.93 -20.71
CA SER A 88 -16.86 12.21 -21.17
C SER A 88 -17.38 11.19 -22.21
N GLY A 89 -16.99 9.92 -22.09
CA GLY A 89 -17.39 8.84 -22.98
C GLY A 89 -16.59 8.75 -24.29
N LYS A 90 -15.58 9.62 -24.48
CA LYS A 90 -14.63 9.53 -25.59
C LYS A 90 -13.37 8.81 -25.11
N GLN A 91 -13.20 7.58 -25.58
CA GLN A 91 -12.02 6.78 -25.31
C GLN A 91 -10.94 7.05 -26.36
N MET A 92 -9.73 7.33 -25.89
CA MET A 92 -8.53 7.35 -26.71
C MET A 92 -7.53 6.36 -26.14
N SER A 93 -6.81 5.65 -27.01
CA SER A 93 -5.66 4.86 -26.61
C SER A 93 -4.38 5.37 -27.26
N VAL A 94 -3.38 5.67 -26.45
CA VAL A 94 -2.02 6.00 -26.86
C VAL A 94 -1.15 4.78 -26.59
N ALA A 95 -0.55 4.21 -27.63
CA ALA A 95 0.49 3.19 -27.48
C ALA A 95 1.84 3.90 -27.26
N LEU A 96 2.60 3.45 -26.27
CA LEU A 96 3.98 3.85 -26.01
C LEU A 96 4.91 2.94 -26.82
N ASP A 97 4.80 3.05 -28.14
CA ASP A 97 5.57 2.30 -29.13
C ASP A 97 6.69 3.15 -29.73
N GLU A 98 7.47 2.59 -30.66
CA GLU A 98 8.57 3.31 -31.33
C GLU A 98 8.06 4.53 -32.13
N ASN A 99 6.82 4.47 -32.62
CA ASN A 99 6.18 5.60 -33.30
C ASN A 99 5.94 6.77 -32.33
N PHE A 100 5.44 6.48 -31.13
CA PHE A 100 5.30 7.47 -30.08
C PHE A 100 6.65 8.08 -29.66
N LEU A 101 7.69 7.25 -29.55
CA LEU A 101 9.01 7.71 -29.12
C LEU A 101 9.73 8.55 -30.19
N SER A 102 9.52 8.24 -31.47
CA SER A 102 10.13 8.98 -32.60
C SER A 102 9.50 10.36 -32.81
N ASP A 103 8.21 10.52 -32.54
CA ASP A 103 7.49 11.81 -32.63
C ASP A 103 6.72 12.14 -31.35
N LYS A 104 7.45 12.16 -30.24
CA LYS A 104 6.88 12.42 -28.91
C LYS A 104 6.20 13.79 -28.83
N GLY A 105 6.73 14.79 -29.53
CA GLY A 105 6.21 16.15 -29.54
C GLY A 105 4.79 16.22 -30.09
N SER A 106 4.54 15.63 -31.26
CA SER A 106 3.20 15.64 -31.87
C SER A 106 2.22 14.76 -31.09
N ALA A 107 2.68 13.62 -30.57
CA ALA A 107 1.86 12.71 -29.78
C ALA A 107 1.38 13.37 -28.48
N LEU A 108 2.26 14.11 -27.78
CA LEU A 108 1.91 14.87 -26.58
C LEU A 108 0.94 16.02 -26.88
N GLN A 109 1.10 16.73 -28.01
CA GLN A 109 0.15 17.77 -28.42
C GLN A 109 -1.22 17.19 -28.74
N THR A 110 -1.25 16.04 -29.41
CA THR A 110 -2.49 15.32 -29.73
C THR A 110 -3.19 14.89 -28.44
N ALA A 111 -2.46 14.28 -27.50
CA ALA A 111 -2.99 13.92 -26.18
C ALA A 111 -3.50 15.15 -25.42
N LYS A 112 -2.74 16.26 -25.40
CA LYS A 112 -3.13 17.51 -24.74
C LYS A 112 -4.40 18.13 -25.31
N SER A 113 -4.59 18.10 -26.62
CA SER A 113 -5.78 18.68 -27.27
C SER A 113 -7.09 17.97 -26.94
N LEU A 114 -7.02 16.72 -26.45
CA LEU A 114 -8.17 15.90 -26.10
C LEU A 114 -8.45 15.90 -24.60
N LEU A 115 -7.50 16.39 -23.80
CA LEU A 115 -7.68 16.59 -22.38
C LEU A 115 -8.49 17.88 -22.13
N PRO A 116 -9.30 17.93 -21.07
CA PRO A 116 -10.00 19.14 -20.71
C PRO A 116 -9.01 20.29 -20.47
N ALA A 117 -9.39 21.51 -20.85
CA ALA A 117 -8.57 22.71 -20.59
C ALA A 117 -8.25 22.90 -19.10
N ASN A 118 -9.10 22.35 -18.23
CA ASN A 118 -8.88 22.27 -16.80
C ASN A 118 -7.95 21.11 -16.46
N LEU A 119 -6.64 21.41 -16.36
CA LEU A 119 -5.58 20.48 -15.95
C LEU A 119 -5.75 19.92 -14.52
N ASN A 120 -6.64 20.51 -13.72
CA ASN A 120 -6.93 20.11 -12.34
C ASN A 120 -8.02 19.03 -12.24
N ALA A 121 -8.49 18.46 -13.36
CA ALA A 121 -9.45 17.37 -13.32
C ALA A 121 -8.84 16.12 -12.62
N CYS A 122 -9.63 15.48 -11.74
CA CYS A 122 -9.24 14.25 -11.07
C CYS A 122 -9.10 13.14 -12.13
N SER A 123 -7.99 12.41 -12.09
CA SER A 123 -7.76 11.23 -12.90
C SER A 123 -7.66 9.99 -12.03
N ARG A 124 -8.42 8.96 -12.37
CA ARG A 124 -8.28 7.65 -11.76
C ARG A 124 -7.49 6.74 -12.70
N LEU A 125 -6.23 6.51 -12.36
CA LEU A 125 -5.38 5.58 -13.09
C LEU A 125 -5.54 4.16 -12.53
N GLN A 126 -6.09 3.26 -13.32
CA GLN A 126 -6.26 1.84 -13.01
C GLN A 126 -5.48 0.97 -14.01
N LEU A 127 -4.96 -0.16 -13.55
CA LEU A 127 -4.44 -1.18 -14.44
C LEU A 127 -5.61 -2.05 -14.91
N PHE A 128 -5.89 -2.06 -16.21
CA PHE A 128 -6.90 -2.93 -16.78
C PHE A 128 -6.25 -4.09 -17.53
N VAL A 129 -6.83 -5.29 -17.38
CA VAL A 129 -6.46 -6.48 -18.14
C VAL A 129 -7.60 -6.79 -19.11
N GLY A 130 -7.37 -6.55 -20.39
CA GLY A 130 -8.32 -6.82 -21.46
C GLY A 130 -8.64 -8.32 -21.61
N PRO A 131 -9.75 -8.66 -22.28
CA PRO A 131 -10.18 -10.04 -22.48
C PRO A 131 -9.19 -10.91 -23.27
N SER A 132 -8.27 -10.28 -24.01
CA SER A 132 -7.18 -10.93 -24.74
C SER A 132 -5.86 -11.02 -23.94
N GLY A 133 -5.86 -10.64 -22.66
CA GLY A 133 -4.65 -10.57 -21.82
C GLY A 133 -3.82 -9.30 -22.01
N MET A 134 -4.22 -8.38 -22.90
CA MET A 134 -3.56 -7.09 -23.06
C MET A 134 -3.74 -6.22 -21.82
N ARG A 135 -2.64 -5.71 -21.28
CA ARG A 135 -2.65 -4.79 -20.14
C ARG A 135 -2.60 -3.35 -20.65
N PHE A 136 -3.37 -2.45 -20.05
CA PHE A 136 -3.29 -1.01 -20.33
C PHE A 136 -3.57 -0.21 -19.06
N TRP A 137 -2.96 0.97 -18.98
CA TRP A 137 -3.28 1.97 -17.99
C TRP A 137 -4.57 2.67 -18.42
N ASN A 138 -5.64 2.57 -17.64
CA ASN A 138 -6.89 3.28 -17.89
C ASN A 138 -6.95 4.51 -16.98
N ALA A 139 -6.98 5.71 -17.55
CA ALA A 139 -7.19 6.95 -16.85
C ALA A 139 -8.63 7.43 -17.08
N ASP A 140 -9.48 7.25 -16.07
CA ASP A 140 -10.84 7.80 -16.04
C ASP A 140 -10.77 9.25 -15.55
N LEU A 141 -11.14 10.19 -16.43
CA LEU A 141 -11.03 11.62 -16.18
C LEU A 141 -12.38 12.18 -15.79
N LYS A 142 -12.47 12.68 -14.54
CA LYS A 142 -13.68 13.32 -14.00
C LYS A 142 -13.42 14.81 -13.74
N PRO A 143 -14.40 15.68 -14.04
CA PRO A 143 -14.28 17.09 -13.66
C PRO A 143 -14.10 17.19 -12.14
N LYS A 144 -13.16 18.05 -11.69
CA LYS A 144 -12.96 18.31 -10.26
C LYS A 144 -14.24 18.91 -9.67
N PRO A 145 -14.78 18.37 -8.57
CA PRO A 145 -15.95 18.97 -7.93
C PRO A 145 -15.64 20.39 -7.45
N ALA A 146 -16.64 21.27 -7.50
CA ALA A 146 -16.48 22.69 -7.21
C ALA A 146 -16.48 23.02 -5.71
N SER A 147 -16.69 22.03 -4.84
CA SER A 147 -16.85 22.19 -3.39
C SER A 147 -15.76 21.44 -2.61
N PRO A 148 -15.15 22.05 -1.59
CA PRO A 148 -14.14 21.39 -0.74
C PRO A 148 -14.70 20.23 0.09
N GLU A 149 -16.02 20.14 0.29
CA GLU A 149 -16.65 18.97 0.93
C GLU A 149 -16.79 17.76 -0.01
N GLU A 150 -16.63 17.96 -1.32
CA GLU A 150 -16.65 16.91 -2.34
C GLU A 150 -15.26 16.49 -2.82
N ASP A 151 -14.17 17.12 -2.36
CA ASP A 151 -12.80 16.70 -2.68
C ASP A 151 -12.54 15.24 -2.22
N GLN A 152 -13.21 14.81 -1.14
CA GLN A 152 -13.23 13.40 -0.69
C GLN A 152 -13.92 12.44 -1.68
N LYS A 153 -14.69 12.90 -2.67
CA LYS A 153 -15.36 12.02 -3.66
C LYS A 153 -14.45 11.59 -4.81
N CYS A 154 -13.23 12.11 -4.94
CA CYS A 154 -12.25 11.47 -5.82
C CYS A 154 -11.80 10.10 -5.23
N ASP A 155 -12.03 9.83 -3.94
CA ASP A 155 -11.66 8.59 -3.24
C ASP A 155 -12.77 7.50 -3.18
N TYR A 156 -14.04 7.85 -3.32
CA TYR A 156 -15.15 6.90 -3.12
C TYR A 156 -15.56 6.11 -4.36
N LEU A 157 -14.65 5.34 -4.96
CA LEU A 157 -15.03 4.16 -5.76
C LEU A 157 -13.96 3.05 -5.66
N ALA A 158 -13.38 2.84 -4.48
CA ALA A 158 -12.72 1.59 -4.14
C ALA A 158 -13.77 0.48 -3.94
N GLY A 159 -14.37 0.06 -5.05
CA GLY A 159 -15.23 -1.12 -5.17
C GLY A 159 -14.81 -1.89 -6.40
#